data_AF-A0A348P1X7-F1
#
_entry.id   AF-A0A348P1X7-F1
#
_cell.length_a   1.000
_cell.length_b   1.000
_cell.length_c   1.000
_cell.angle_alpha   90.00
_cell.angle_beta   90.00
_cell.angle_gamma   90.00
#
_symmetry.space_group_name_H-M   'P 1'
#
loop_
_entity.id
_entity.type
_entity.pdbx_description
1 polymer ?
#
loop_
_entity_poly.entity_id
_entity_poly.type
_entity_poly.pdbx_seq_one_letter_code
_entity_poly.pdbx_strand_id
1 'polypeptide(L)'
;MKKNVYVVIVLLSFLLMLNAQTETGFVEESVDFTRGDAVYSGTLSKPAGEGKFPVVIMVSGMGPQNRDWSFGKNYKLAKIFADYLNKNGIAVYRHDRKYSA
;
A
#
# COMPACT_ATOMS: atom_id res chain seq x y z
N MET A 1 -45.40 3.03 9.93
CA MET A 1 -44.73 2.57 8.69
C MET A 1 -43.55 3.45 8.25
N LYS A 2 -43.65 4.79 8.26
CA LYS A 2 -42.57 5.69 7.80
C LYS A 2 -41.23 5.56 8.56
N LYS A 3 -41.26 5.31 9.89
CA LYS A 3 -40.05 5.18 10.73
C LYS A 3 -39.15 4.01 10.32
N ASN A 4 -39.75 2.89 9.89
CA ASN A 4 -39.01 1.69 9.45
C ASN A 4 -38.36 1.92 8.08
N VAL A 5 -38.96 2.75 7.23
CA VAL A 5 -38.41 3.10 5.91
C VAL A 5 -37.09 3.87 6.05
N TYR A 6 -37.01 4.83 6.97
CA TYR A 6 -35.75 5.56 7.22
C TYR A 6 -34.64 4.65 7.74
N VAL A 7 -34.96 3.69 8.61
CA VAL A 7 -33.98 2.72 9.12
C VAL A 7 -33.44 1.84 7.99
N VAL A 8 -34.30 1.39 7.08
CA VAL A 8 -33.88 0.60 5.91
C VAL A 8 -33.00 1.42 4.97
N ILE A 9 -33.35 2.69 4.71
CA ILE A 9 -32.53 3.57 3.86
C ILE A 9 -31.14 3.81 4.46
N VAL A 10 -31.06 4.03 5.78
CA VAL A 10 -29.77 4.23 6.48
C VAL A 10 -28.94 2.95 6.49
N LEU A 11 -29.56 1.78 6.67
CA LEU A 11 -28.86 0.50 6.59
C LEU A 11 -28.37 0.22 5.17
N LEU A 12 -29.17 0.55 4.15
CA LEU A 12 -28.80 0.35 2.75
C LEU A 12 -27.68 1.31 2.32
N SER A 13 -27.70 2.57 2.76
CA SER A 13 -26.62 3.52 2.48
C SER A 13 -25.33 3.13 3.20
N PHE A 14 -25.42 2.61 4.43
CA PHE A 14 -24.25 2.09 5.14
C PHE A 14 -23.69 0.82 4.47
N LEU A 15 -24.55 -0.05 3.96
CA LEU A 15 -24.15 -1.23 3.18
C LEU A 15 -23.48 -0.84 1.86
N LEU A 16 -23.94 0.22 1.20
CA LEU A 16 -23.29 0.78 0.01
C LEU A 16 -21.90 1.35 0.33
N MET A 17 -21.73 2.03 1.46
CA MET A 17 -20.42 2.55 1.89
C MET A 17 -19.42 1.44 2.23
N LEU A 18 -19.88 0.28 2.74
CA LEU A 18 -19.01 -0.88 2.99
C LEU A 18 -18.41 -1.44 1.69
N ASN A 19 -19.10 -1.29 0.55
CA ASN A 19 -18.61 -1.73 -0.76
C ASN A 19 -17.75 -0.67 -1.46
N ALA A 20 -17.56 0.52 -0.87
CA ALA A 20 -16.69 1.56 -1.41
C ALA A 20 -15.21 1.31 -1.02
N GLN A 21 -14.72 0.08 -1.21
CA GLN A 21 -13.28 -0.13 -1.26
C GLN A 21 -12.81 0.26 -2.66
N THR A 22 -12.19 1.44 -2.77
CA THR A 22 -11.47 1.86 -3.97
C THR A 22 -10.56 0.74 -4.44
N GLU A 23 -10.84 0.18 -5.62
CA GLU A 23 -9.86 -0.55 -6.40
C GLU A 23 -8.69 0.42 -6.65
N THR A 24 -7.66 0.36 -5.79
CA THR A 24 -6.37 0.93 -6.15
C THR A 24 -5.94 0.17 -7.39
N GLY A 25 -5.73 0.85 -8.52
CA GLY A 25 -5.32 0.24 -9.79
C GLY A 25 -3.93 -0.42 -9.77
N PHE A 26 -3.50 -0.90 -8.60
CA PHE A 26 -2.23 -1.55 -8.31
C PHE A 26 -2.42 -2.54 -7.16
N VAL A 27 -1.59 -3.59 -7.16
CA VAL A 27 -1.59 -4.67 -6.18
C VAL A 27 -0.36 -4.53 -5.29
N GLU A 28 -0.48 -4.85 -4.00
CA GLU A 28 0.63 -4.92 -3.05
C GLU A 28 0.81 -6.36 -2.55
N GLU A 29 2.05 -6.82 -2.44
CA GLU A 29 2.41 -8.13 -1.89
C GLU A 29 3.70 -8.02 -1.04
N SER A 30 3.79 -8.83 0.01
CA SER A 30 5.02 -8.95 0.80
C SER A 30 6.00 -9.84 0.06
N VAL A 31 7.23 -9.35 -0.13
CA VAL A 31 8.28 -10.05 -0.87
C VAL A 31 9.58 -10.03 -0.07
N ASP A 32 10.10 -11.23 0.13
CA ASP A 32 11.41 -11.46 0.72
C ASP A 32 12.40 -11.90 -0.37
N PHE A 33 13.62 -11.35 -0.33
CA PHE A 33 14.73 -11.86 -1.14
C PHE A 33 15.93 -12.20 -0.27
N THR A 34 16.61 -13.29 -0.64
CA THR A 34 17.77 -13.80 0.11
C THR A 34 19.03 -13.60 -0.70
N ARG A 35 20.09 -13.08 -0.07
CA ARG A 35 21.44 -13.00 -0.65
C ARG A 35 22.46 -13.47 0.38
N GLY A 36 23.04 -14.64 0.15
CA GLY A 36 23.83 -15.32 1.18
C GLY A 36 22.94 -15.63 2.39
N ASP A 37 23.40 -15.28 3.58
CA ASP A 37 22.64 -15.47 4.84
C ASP A 37 21.70 -14.28 5.16
N ALA A 38 21.71 -13.23 4.35
CA ALA A 38 20.89 -12.04 4.57
C ALA A 38 19.51 -12.18 3.91
N VAL A 39 18.44 -11.93 4.68
CA VAL A 39 17.05 -11.83 4.20
C VAL A 39 16.63 -10.38 4.19
N TYR A 40 16.19 -9.92 3.03
CA TYR A 40 15.67 -8.58 2.81
C TYR A 40 14.18 -8.65 2.59
N SER A 41 13.44 -8.23 3.62
CA SER A 41 11.98 -8.15 3.60
C SER A 41 11.52 -6.81 3.07
N GLY A 42 10.32 -6.78 2.50
CA GLY A 42 9.71 -5.57 2.01
C GLY A 42 8.36 -5.82 1.36
N THR A 43 7.81 -4.77 0.77
CA THR A 43 6.54 -4.82 0.04
C THR A 43 6.75 -4.39 -1.39
N LEU A 44 6.42 -5.29 -2.32
CA LEU A 44 6.32 -4.99 -3.72
C LEU A 44 4.92 -4.48 -4.01
N SER A 45 4.84 -3.31 -4.63
CA SER A 45 3.60 -2.77 -5.17
C SER A 45 3.77 -2.63 -6.67
N LYS A 46 2.76 -3.00 -7.47
CA LYS A 46 2.86 -3.03 -8.93
C LYS A 46 1.54 -2.63 -9.60
N PRO A 47 1.59 -2.02 -10.80
CA PRO A 47 0.39 -1.73 -11.58
C PRO A 47 -0.49 -2.98 -11.73
N ALA A 48 -1.82 -2.80 -11.75
CA ALA A 48 -2.74 -3.88 -12.01
C ALA A 48 -2.55 -4.45 -13.43
N GLY A 49 -2.72 -5.75 -13.57
CA GLY A 49 -2.54 -6.46 -14.84
C GLY A 49 -1.24 -7.27 -14.92
N GLU A 50 -1.09 -7.99 -16.03
CA GLU A 50 0.07 -8.82 -16.32
C GLU A 50 1.04 -8.08 -17.24
N GLY A 51 2.34 -8.29 -17.04
CA GLY A 51 3.37 -7.67 -17.86
C GLY A 51 4.68 -7.44 -17.12
N LYS A 52 5.67 -6.93 -17.84
CA LYS A 52 6.93 -6.46 -17.27
C LYS A 52 6.81 -4.97 -16.99
N PHE A 53 7.08 -4.58 -15.76
CA PHE A 53 7.13 -3.18 -15.35
C PHE A 53 8.56 -2.82 -14.97
N PRO A 54 9.04 -1.60 -15.27
CA PRO A 54 10.23 -1.08 -14.62
C PRO A 54 10.01 -1.08 -13.09
N VAL A 55 11.06 -1.35 -12.33
CA VAL A 55 11.01 -1.45 -10.88
C VAL A 55 11.90 -0.40 -10.24
N VAL A 56 11.36 0.32 -9.26
CA VAL A 56 12.12 1.20 -8.35
C VAL A 56 12.24 0.52 -6.99
N ILE A 57 13.46 0.48 -6.46
CA ILE A 57 13.74 -0.03 -5.12
C ILE A 57 13.93 1.16 -4.18
N MET A 58 13.06 1.28 -3.18
CA MET A 58 13.13 2.30 -2.15
C MET A 58 13.82 1.76 -0.90
N VAL A 59 14.99 2.33 -0.59
CA VAL A 59 15.78 2.03 0.61
C VAL A 59 15.91 3.31 1.41
N SER A 60 15.56 3.27 2.70
CA SER A 60 15.70 4.44 3.58
C SER A 60 17.18 4.76 3.82
N GLY A 61 17.55 6.03 3.64
CA GLY A 61 18.90 6.53 3.94
C GLY A 61 18.99 7.23 5.30
N MET A 62 18.16 8.26 5.50
CA MET A 62 18.15 9.13 6.69
C MET A 62 16.71 9.40 7.15
N GLY A 63 16.49 9.63 8.45
CA GLY A 63 15.14 9.86 8.99
C GLY A 63 14.43 8.56 9.38
N PRO A 64 13.08 8.46 9.27
CA PRO A 64 12.34 7.27 9.66
C PRO A 64 12.79 6.06 8.85
N GLN A 65 13.24 5.03 9.56
CA GLN A 65 13.85 3.85 8.96
C GLN A 65 12.86 2.73 8.66
N ASN A 66 11.54 2.98 8.73
CA ASN A 66 10.53 2.00 8.35
C ASN A 66 10.22 2.04 6.84
N ARG A 67 9.55 1.01 6.34
CA ARG A 67 9.08 0.84 4.95
C ARG A 67 8.48 2.08 4.31
N ASP A 68 7.73 2.84 5.09
CA ASP A 68 6.89 3.95 4.61
C ASP A 68 7.57 5.32 4.75
N TRP A 69 8.79 5.37 5.31
CA TRP A 69 9.46 6.61 5.73
C TRP A 69 8.50 7.50 6.53
N SER A 70 7.90 6.93 7.57
CA SER A 70 6.76 7.54 8.26
C SER A 70 7.17 8.74 9.10
N PHE A 71 6.68 9.93 8.75
CA PHE A 71 6.80 11.15 9.56
C PHE A 71 5.50 11.39 10.34
N GLY A 72 5.57 11.25 11.66
CA GLY A 72 4.38 11.26 12.50
C GLY A 72 3.43 10.10 12.16
N LYS A 73 2.12 10.29 12.37
CA LYS A 73 1.12 9.24 12.18
C LYS A 73 0.57 9.14 10.75
N ASN A 74 0.54 10.25 10.02
CA ASN A 74 -0.24 10.34 8.78
C ASN A 74 0.63 10.44 7.53
N TYR A 75 1.90 10.82 7.65
CA TYR A 75 2.72 11.07 6.48
C TYR A 75 3.62 9.87 6.18
N LYS A 76 3.25 9.13 5.14
CA LYS A 76 3.95 7.94 4.66
C LYS A 76 4.59 8.24 3.31
N LEU A 77 5.73 8.92 3.34
CA LEU A 77 6.37 9.49 2.15
C LEU A 77 6.63 8.43 1.06
N ALA A 78 7.22 7.29 1.43
CA ALA A 78 7.50 6.23 0.48
C ALA A 78 6.22 5.61 -0.10
N LYS A 79 5.14 5.54 0.69
CA LYS A 79 3.84 5.05 0.21
C LYS A 79 3.22 5.99 -0.82
N ILE A 80 3.28 7.31 -0.59
CA ILE A 80 2.77 8.31 -1.54
C ILE A 80 3.48 8.20 -2.89
N PHE A 81 4.82 8.09 -2.87
CA PHE A 81 5.58 7.89 -4.11
C PHE A 81 5.26 6.55 -4.78
N ALA A 82 5.15 5.46 -4.01
CA ALA A 82 4.77 4.16 -4.54
C ALA A 82 3.43 4.21 -5.27
N ASP A 83 2.39 4.77 -4.63
CA ASP A 83 1.06 4.90 -5.21
C ASP A 83 1.08 5.70 -6.53
N TYR A 84 1.86 6.80 -6.58
CA TYR A 84 2.02 7.60 -7.79
C TYR A 84 2.74 6.82 -8.90
N LEU A 85 3.84 6.16 -8.59
CA LEU A 85 4.63 5.39 -9.55
C LEU A 85 3.84 4.20 -10.10
N ASN A 86 3.12 3.49 -9.23
CA ASN A 86 2.26 2.37 -9.63
C ASN A 86 1.16 2.79 -10.60
N LYS A 87 0.52 3.95 -10.36
CA LYS A 87 -0.47 4.53 -11.29
C LYS A 87 0.13 4.92 -12.64
N ASN A 88 1.45 5.09 -12.72
CA ASN A 88 2.19 5.43 -13.94
C ASN A 88 2.97 4.24 -14.53
N GLY A 89 2.58 3.00 -14.19
CA GLY A 89 3.15 1.80 -14.82
C GLY A 89 4.51 1.37 -14.27
N ILE A 90 4.92 1.87 -13.11
CA ILE A 90 6.21 1.56 -12.47
C ILE A 90 5.94 0.79 -11.18
N ALA A 91 6.51 -0.40 -11.05
CA ALA A 91 6.44 -1.16 -9.80
C ALA A 91 7.44 -0.62 -8.78
N VAL A 92 7.09 -0.69 -7.51
CA VAL A 92 7.91 -0.16 -6.41
C VAL A 92 8.06 -1.19 -5.31
N TYR A 93 9.31 -1.54 -5.00
CA TYR A 93 9.67 -2.32 -3.83
C TYR A 93 10.08 -1.39 -2.69
N ARG A 94 9.36 -1.42 -1.57
CA ARG A 94 9.68 -0.66 -0.35
C ARG A 94 10.28 -1.61 0.68
N HIS A 95 11.55 -1.39 1.04
CA HIS A 95 12.29 -2.26 1.95
C HIS A 95 11.85 -2.09 3.41
N ASP A 96 11.60 -3.21 4.09
CA ASP A 96 11.40 -3.27 5.53
C ASP A 96 12.77 -3.28 6.22
N ARG A 97 13.19 -2.13 6.76
CA ARG A 97 14.29 -2.17 7.73
C ARG A 97 13.76 -2.74 9.03
N LYS A 98 14.27 -3.90 9.43
CA LYS A 98 14.06 -4.42 10.78
C LYS A 98 14.85 -3.52 11.73
N TYR A 99 14.15 -2.75 12.56
CA TYR A 99 14.74 -2.16 13.75
C TYR A 99 14.87 -3.31 14.75
N SER A 100 16.02 -3.99 14.77
CA SER A 100 16.35 -4.80 15.94
C SER A 100 16.68 -3.82 17.05
N ALA A 101 15.69 -3.51 17.88
CA ALA A 101 15.90 -2.95 19.21
C ALA A 101 16.26 -4.11 20.15
#